data_AF-A0A258BLR8-F1
#
_entry.id   AF-A0A258BLR8-F1
#
_cell.length_a   1.000
_cell.length_b   1.000
_cell.length_c   1.000
_cell.angle_alpha   90.00
_cell.angle_beta   90.00
_cell.angle_gamma   90.00
#
_symmetry.space_group_name_H-M   'P 1'
#
loop_
_entity.id
_entity.type
_entity.pdbx_description
1 polymer ?
#
loop_
_entity_poly.entity_id
_entity_poly.type
_entity_poly.pdbx_seq_one_letter_code
_entity_poly.pdbx_strand_id
1 'polypeptide(L)'
;KGGGSQDRGFVSIPELALRQQRNRLLVDGAYASPTGTADLDALAAITSFFTVPSMGVHPDDARSHLNEAEAIFAWLADYRPQEFPGKIDREAASRGLAIYAKRCAVCHGTLEWNDGRPRLMDFPDWVGDVGTDTLRSEAFSPALADAVRKSSYARLISVRIGEGYAAPPLAGLWASAPYLHNGSVQSLAALINPRERMSRFMVGGHALDWNKMGLRVNADGSYPVGYKQFSTPQWVDTRQPGLGNRGHEFGSDLSSADRRALLEFLKLL
;
A
#
# COMPACT_ATOMS: atom_id res chain seq x y z
N LYS A 1 -10.42 18.10 20.57
CA LYS A 1 -11.54 17.15 20.44
C LYS A 1 -11.40 16.48 19.08
N GLY A 2 -10.80 15.28 19.02
CA GLY A 2 -10.80 14.45 17.82
C GLY A 2 -12.06 13.57 17.79
N GLY A 3 -12.50 13.17 16.60
CA GLY A 3 -13.68 12.37 16.34
C GLY A 3 -14.61 12.91 15.24
N GLY A 4 -14.21 13.96 14.51
CA GLY A 4 -14.98 14.46 13.37
C GLY A 4 -14.90 13.51 12.17
N SER A 5 -15.81 13.63 11.20
CA SER A 5 -15.72 12.88 9.92
C SER A 5 -14.41 13.15 9.17
N GLN A 6 -13.78 14.30 9.43
CA GLN A 6 -12.47 14.73 8.93
C GLN A 6 -11.30 13.94 9.53
N ASP A 7 -11.48 13.27 10.68
CA ASP A 7 -10.45 12.48 11.36
C ASP A 7 -10.41 11.01 10.87
N ARG A 8 -11.25 10.65 9.89
CA ARG A 8 -11.42 9.27 9.39
C ARG A 8 -10.58 8.96 8.15
N GLY A 9 -9.32 9.42 8.12
CA GLY A 9 -8.35 9.02 7.12
C GLY A 9 -7.91 7.58 7.37
N PHE A 10 -8.77 6.61 7.05
CA PHE A 10 -8.44 5.20 7.24
C PHE A 10 -7.30 4.82 6.30
N VAL A 11 -6.29 4.15 6.86
CA VAL A 11 -5.14 3.67 6.10
C VAL A 11 -4.94 2.19 6.43
N SER A 12 -4.90 1.36 5.39
CA SER A 12 -4.45 -0.02 5.50
C SER A 12 -2.93 -0.05 5.69
N ILE A 13 -2.46 -1.00 6.49
CA ILE A 13 -1.01 -1.18 6.70
C ILE A 13 -0.39 -1.67 5.39
N PRO A 14 0.60 -0.96 4.81
CA PRO A 14 1.24 -1.39 3.59
C PRO A 14 2.15 -2.59 3.84
N GLU A 15 2.43 -3.34 2.78
CA GLU A 15 3.49 -4.36 2.79
C GLU A 15 4.86 -3.72 3.10
N LEU A 16 5.69 -4.45 3.84
CA LEU A 16 7.00 -4.03 4.34
C LEU A 16 8.13 -4.32 3.34
N ALA A 17 7.90 -5.26 2.42
CA ALA A 17 8.87 -5.59 1.38
C ALA A 17 9.27 -4.37 0.55
N LEU A 18 10.57 -4.27 0.25
CA LEU A 18 11.12 -3.21 -0.61
C LEU A 18 10.86 -1.80 -0.05
N ARG A 19 10.63 -1.67 1.26
CA ARG A 19 10.39 -0.38 1.90
C ARG A 19 11.52 0.61 1.68
N GLN A 20 12.75 0.12 1.63
CA GLN A 20 13.96 0.89 1.35
C GLN A 20 14.02 1.50 -0.05
N GLN A 21 13.12 1.13 -0.96
CA GLN A 21 13.08 1.71 -2.32
C GLN A 21 12.37 3.07 -2.36
N ARG A 22 11.56 3.39 -1.34
CA ARG A 22 10.79 4.62 -1.26
C ARG A 22 11.50 5.69 -0.43
N ASN A 23 11.69 6.88 -0.97
CA ASN A 23 12.23 8.03 -0.25
C ASN A 23 11.20 8.73 0.66
N ARG A 24 9.92 8.39 0.53
CA ARG A 24 8.81 8.94 1.34
C ARG A 24 8.13 7.89 2.21
N LEU A 25 7.83 8.23 3.46
CA LEU A 25 6.99 7.48 4.40
C LEU A 25 5.50 7.86 4.32
N LEU A 26 4.66 6.97 4.85
CA LEU A 26 3.19 7.01 4.80
C LEU A 26 2.62 6.79 3.39
N VAL A 27 1.31 6.57 3.29
CA VAL A 27 0.62 6.30 2.03
C VAL A 27 0.50 7.54 1.14
N ASP A 28 0.41 8.72 1.74
CA ASP A 28 0.38 10.04 1.10
C ASP A 28 1.80 10.60 0.83
N GLY A 29 2.84 9.89 1.28
CA GLY A 29 4.22 10.29 1.07
C GLY A 29 4.61 11.59 1.79
N ALA A 30 3.90 11.95 2.87
CA ALA A 30 4.01 13.29 3.45
C ALA A 30 5.37 13.59 4.07
N TYR A 31 6.07 12.56 4.54
CA TYR A 31 7.41 12.68 5.12
C TYR A 31 8.44 12.07 4.17
N ALA A 32 9.34 12.88 3.65
CA ALA A 32 10.35 12.50 2.68
C ALA A 32 11.76 12.67 3.24
N SER A 33 12.68 11.85 2.71
CA SER A 33 14.11 12.06 2.90
C SER A 33 14.50 13.48 2.42
N PRO A 34 15.29 14.24 3.20
CA PRO A 34 15.81 15.54 2.79
C PRO A 34 16.63 15.50 1.51
N THR A 35 17.27 14.36 1.19
CA THR A 35 18.11 14.20 0.00
C THR A 35 17.30 13.98 -1.27
N GLY A 36 16.00 13.70 -1.16
CA GLY A 36 15.16 13.30 -2.30
C GLY A 36 15.46 11.90 -2.82
N THR A 37 16.29 11.12 -2.12
CA THR A 37 16.64 9.74 -2.46
C THR A 37 16.26 8.80 -1.33
N ALA A 38 16.12 7.50 -1.63
CA ALA A 38 15.77 6.50 -0.64
C ALA A 38 17.00 6.18 0.24
N ASP A 39 17.15 6.98 1.29
CA ASP A 39 18.26 6.97 2.24
C ASP A 39 17.79 6.31 3.56
N LEU A 40 18.39 5.20 3.93
CA LEU A 40 17.94 4.40 5.08
C LEU A 40 18.01 5.15 6.41
N ASP A 41 19.03 5.98 6.61
CA ASP A 41 19.23 6.76 7.84
C ASP A 41 18.16 7.84 7.94
N ALA A 42 17.84 8.50 6.81
CA ALA A 42 16.74 9.44 6.75
C ALA A 42 15.38 8.77 7.01
N LEU A 43 15.14 7.58 6.45
CA LEU A 43 13.89 6.83 6.70
C LEU A 43 13.77 6.36 8.15
N ALA A 44 14.89 5.97 8.78
CA ALA A 44 14.96 5.65 10.20
C ALA A 44 14.63 6.88 11.06
N ALA A 45 15.20 8.05 10.74
CA ALA A 45 14.90 9.30 11.43
C ALA A 45 13.43 9.71 11.32
N ILE A 46 12.82 9.59 10.14
CA ILE A 46 11.39 9.84 9.95
C ILE A 46 10.55 8.86 10.78
N THR A 47 10.93 7.58 10.80
CA THR A 47 10.20 6.55 11.55
C THR A 47 10.26 6.80 13.04
N SER A 48 11.43 7.15 13.58
CA SER A 48 11.58 7.52 14.99
C SER A 48 10.71 8.75 15.33
N PHE A 49 10.74 9.78 14.49
CA PHE A 49 9.92 10.98 14.66
C PHE A 49 8.41 10.71 14.71
N PHE A 50 7.93 9.71 13.96
CA PHE A 50 6.51 9.39 13.95
C PHE A 50 6.12 8.44 15.10
N THR A 51 6.92 7.42 15.35
CA THR A 51 6.58 6.33 16.28
C THR A 51 6.72 6.74 17.73
N VAL A 52 7.76 7.50 18.09
CA VAL A 52 8.02 7.83 19.49
C VAL A 52 7.06 8.92 20.01
N PRO A 53 6.84 10.05 19.30
CA PRO A 53 5.88 11.06 19.73
C PRO A 53 4.42 10.61 19.73
N SER A 54 4.04 9.66 18.85
CA SER A 54 2.70 9.08 18.89
C SER A 54 2.43 8.24 20.16
N MET A 55 3.49 7.83 20.87
CA MET A 55 3.40 7.22 22.20
C MET A 55 3.39 8.24 23.36
N GLY A 56 3.32 9.54 23.06
CA GLY A 56 3.31 10.61 24.06
C GLY A 56 4.69 11.04 24.58
N VAL A 57 5.75 10.58 23.92
CA VAL A 57 7.14 10.96 24.24
C VAL A 57 7.50 12.26 23.50
N HIS A 58 8.34 13.12 24.08
CA HIS A 58 8.71 14.36 23.41
C HIS A 58 9.55 14.08 22.15
N PRO A 59 9.36 14.80 21.02
CA PRO A 59 10.17 14.58 19.81
C PRO A 59 11.68 14.64 20.03
N ASP A 60 12.16 15.44 20.99
CA ASP A 60 13.58 15.52 21.29
C ASP A 60 14.15 14.21 21.86
N ASP A 61 13.34 13.46 22.61
CA ASP A 61 13.72 12.16 23.16
C ASP A 61 13.71 11.07 22.09
N ALA A 62 12.91 11.23 21.03
CA ALA A 62 12.86 10.28 19.91
C ALA A 62 14.22 10.14 19.19
N ARG A 63 15.08 11.16 19.25
CA ARG A 63 16.46 11.05 18.72
C ARG A 63 17.29 9.97 19.42
N SER A 64 17.00 9.66 20.68
CA SER A 64 17.71 8.60 21.41
C SER A 64 17.41 7.20 20.88
N HIS A 65 16.39 7.05 20.04
CA HIS A 65 15.94 5.77 19.46
C HIS A 65 16.32 5.61 17.97
N LEU A 66 17.24 6.43 17.46
CA LEU A 66 17.65 6.35 16.05
C LEU A 66 18.33 5.01 15.73
N ASN A 67 19.18 4.50 16.63
CA ASN A 67 19.89 3.23 16.44
C ASN A 67 18.92 2.05 16.25
N GLU A 68 17.83 2.00 17.03
CA GLU A 68 16.79 0.98 16.89
C GLU A 68 16.04 1.13 15.57
N ALA A 69 15.74 2.35 15.14
CA ALA A 69 15.11 2.60 13.86
C ALA A 69 16.03 2.19 12.69
N GLU A 70 17.33 2.50 12.76
CA GLU A 70 18.33 2.08 11.77
C GLU A 70 18.42 0.55 11.68
N ALA A 71 18.44 -0.15 12.82
CA ALA A 71 18.42 -1.61 12.86
C ALA A 71 17.16 -2.20 12.21
N ILE A 72 15.99 -1.57 12.40
CA ILE A 72 14.74 -1.96 11.73
C ILE A 72 14.86 -1.78 10.21
N PHE A 73 15.40 -0.66 9.73
CA PHE A 73 15.56 -0.42 8.29
C PHE A 73 16.59 -1.33 7.64
N ALA A 74 17.68 -1.66 8.35
CA ALA A 74 18.63 -2.66 7.91
C ALA A 74 17.96 -4.04 7.74
N TRP A 75 17.11 -4.45 8.70
CA TRP A 75 16.33 -5.68 8.57
C TRP A 75 15.31 -5.62 7.41
N LEU A 76 14.61 -4.49 7.25
CA LEU A 76 13.64 -4.29 6.17
C LEU A 76 14.28 -4.36 4.78
N ALA A 77 15.55 -3.94 4.65
CA ALA A 77 16.28 -4.04 3.38
C ALA A 77 16.44 -5.49 2.91
N ASP A 78 16.59 -6.43 3.84
CA ASP A 78 16.78 -7.86 3.58
C ASP A 78 15.48 -8.67 3.62
N TYR A 79 14.42 -8.14 4.25
CA TYR A 79 13.12 -8.81 4.31
C TYR A 79 12.56 -9.12 2.91
N ARG A 80 12.08 -10.34 2.73
CA ARG A 80 11.39 -10.80 1.52
C ARG A 80 10.03 -11.39 1.91
N PRO A 81 8.95 -11.00 1.22
CA PRO A 81 7.63 -11.53 1.51
C PRO A 81 7.53 -13.00 1.07
N GLN A 82 6.53 -13.70 1.60
CA GLN A 82 6.26 -15.08 1.18
C GLN A 82 5.87 -15.12 -0.30
N GLU A 83 6.34 -16.15 -1.01
CA GLU A 83 5.88 -16.41 -2.38
C GLU A 83 4.40 -16.82 -2.37
N PHE A 84 3.70 -16.57 -3.48
CA PHE A 84 2.31 -17.01 -3.63
C PHE A 84 2.21 -18.53 -3.50
N PRO A 85 1.36 -19.06 -2.59
CA PRO A 85 1.35 -20.48 -2.27
C PRO A 85 0.52 -21.32 -3.27
N GLY A 86 -0.23 -20.68 -4.16
CA GLY A 86 -1.11 -21.34 -5.11
C GLY A 86 -0.44 -21.71 -6.44
N LYS A 87 -1.21 -22.35 -7.32
CA LYS A 87 -0.76 -22.63 -8.69
C LYS A 87 -0.76 -21.34 -9.52
N ILE A 88 0.23 -21.23 -10.39
CA ILE A 88 0.40 -20.10 -11.32
C ILE A 88 0.43 -20.66 -12.74
N ASP A 89 -0.41 -20.11 -13.61
CA ASP A 89 -0.32 -20.37 -15.05
C ASP A 89 0.83 -19.53 -15.62
N ARG A 90 1.97 -20.18 -15.87
CA ARG A 90 3.21 -19.53 -16.31
C ARG A 90 3.10 -18.92 -17.71
N GLU A 91 2.30 -19.51 -18.58
CA GLU A 91 2.10 -19.00 -19.94
C GLU A 91 1.25 -17.73 -19.90
N ALA A 92 0.17 -17.74 -19.11
CA ALA A 92 -0.65 -16.57 -18.86
C ALA A 92 0.14 -15.46 -18.13
N ALA A 93 0.96 -15.81 -17.13
CA ALA A 93 1.81 -14.85 -16.44
C ALA A 93 2.83 -14.18 -17.38
N SER A 94 3.39 -14.93 -18.34
CA SER A 94 4.31 -14.35 -19.34
C SER A 94 3.61 -13.31 -20.24
N ARG A 95 2.33 -13.56 -20.61
CA ARG A 95 1.51 -12.54 -21.29
C ARG A 95 1.18 -11.35 -20.37
N GLY A 96 0.88 -11.64 -19.11
CA GLY A 96 0.60 -10.64 -18.07
C GLY A 96 1.76 -9.66 -17.84
N LEU A 97 3.00 -10.15 -17.89
CA LEU A 97 4.20 -9.31 -17.80
C LEU A 97 4.21 -8.22 -18.88
N ALA A 98 3.86 -8.56 -20.12
CA ALA A 98 3.83 -7.58 -21.21
C ALA A 98 2.76 -6.50 -21.00
N ILE A 99 1.63 -6.85 -20.35
CA ILE A 99 0.59 -5.90 -19.96
C ILE A 99 1.09 -5.01 -18.82
N TYR A 100 1.67 -5.60 -17.77
CA TYR A 100 2.26 -4.89 -16.65
C TYR A 100 3.30 -3.86 -17.10
N ALA A 101 4.24 -4.27 -17.94
CA ALA A 101 5.30 -3.41 -18.44
C ALA A 101 4.76 -2.17 -19.16
N LYS A 102 3.65 -2.30 -19.89
CA LYS A 102 3.04 -1.20 -20.66
C LYS A 102 2.14 -0.29 -19.83
N ARG A 103 1.51 -0.81 -18.77
CA ARG A 103 0.39 -0.13 -18.10
C ARG A 103 0.61 0.17 -16.63
N CYS A 104 1.51 -0.55 -15.95
CA CYS A 104 1.66 -0.52 -14.51
C CYS A 104 3.05 -0.06 -14.07
N ALA A 105 4.09 -0.43 -14.83
CA ALA A 105 5.49 -0.21 -14.47
C ALA A 105 5.86 1.28 -14.31
N VAL A 106 5.16 2.19 -14.99
CA VAL A 106 5.40 3.64 -14.89
C VAL A 106 5.22 4.19 -13.47
N CYS A 107 4.35 3.58 -12.66
CA CYS A 107 4.16 3.97 -11.26
C CYS A 107 4.74 2.94 -10.28
N HIS A 108 4.66 1.65 -10.60
CA HIS A 108 5.02 0.57 -9.67
C HIS A 108 6.45 0.04 -9.83
N GLY A 109 7.17 0.49 -10.85
CA GLY A 109 8.54 0.07 -11.12
C GLY A 109 8.66 -0.93 -12.26
N THR A 110 9.82 -0.88 -12.91
CA THR A 110 10.19 -1.83 -13.95
C THR A 110 10.77 -3.09 -13.30
N LEU A 111 10.50 -4.22 -13.95
CA LEU A 111 10.87 -5.52 -13.42
C LEU A 111 11.85 -6.18 -14.39
N GLU A 112 12.92 -6.73 -13.84
CA GLU A 112 13.73 -7.72 -14.52
C GLU A 112 13.03 -9.08 -14.43
N TRP A 113 12.99 -9.83 -15.53
CA TRP A 113 12.37 -11.16 -15.57
C TRP A 113 13.43 -12.23 -15.77
N ASN A 114 13.79 -12.91 -14.69
CA ASN A 114 14.80 -13.97 -14.70
C ASN A 114 14.16 -15.30 -14.29
N ASP A 115 14.13 -16.26 -15.22
CA ASP A 115 13.66 -17.63 -14.99
C ASP A 115 12.28 -17.70 -14.30
N GLY A 116 11.33 -16.89 -14.76
CA GLY A 116 9.97 -16.87 -14.21
C GLY A 116 9.84 -16.20 -12.83
N ARG A 117 10.88 -15.50 -12.36
CA ARG A 117 10.90 -14.76 -11.11
C ARG A 117 11.09 -13.27 -11.40
N PRO A 118 10.02 -12.45 -11.40
CA PRO A 118 10.15 -11.01 -11.54
C PRO A 118 10.89 -10.42 -10.34
N ARG A 119 11.81 -9.48 -10.58
CA ARG A 119 12.49 -8.70 -9.55
C ARG A 119 12.43 -7.23 -9.89
N LEU A 120 12.20 -6.39 -8.89
CA LEU A 120 12.22 -4.94 -9.07
C LEU A 120 13.62 -4.49 -9.52
N MET A 121 13.69 -3.86 -10.69
CA MET A 121 14.93 -3.37 -11.29
C MET A 121 15.09 -1.87 -11.07
N ASP A 122 14.05 -1.11 -11.39
CA ASP A 122 14.00 0.33 -11.17
C ASP A 122 12.65 0.73 -10.59
N PHE A 123 12.66 1.66 -9.64
CA PHE A 123 11.47 2.07 -8.91
C PHE A 123 11.32 3.59 -8.96
N PRO A 124 10.25 4.11 -9.59
CA PRO A 124 10.10 5.54 -9.84
C PRO A 124 9.75 6.34 -8.59
N ASP A 125 9.40 5.67 -7.48
CA ASP A 125 8.86 6.28 -6.26
C ASP A 125 7.74 7.28 -6.55
N TRP A 126 6.85 6.86 -7.45
CA TRP A 126 5.78 7.69 -7.98
C TRP A 126 4.75 8.05 -6.90
N VAL A 127 4.37 9.32 -6.87
CA VAL A 127 3.29 9.86 -6.03
C VAL A 127 2.39 10.70 -6.92
N GLY A 128 1.09 10.48 -6.83
CA GLY A 128 0.13 11.19 -7.65
C GLY A 128 -1.32 10.89 -7.29
N ASP A 129 -2.23 11.61 -7.94
CA ASP A 129 -3.66 11.34 -7.86
C ASP A 129 -4.07 10.34 -8.96
N VAL A 130 -4.75 9.26 -8.54
CA VAL A 130 -5.36 8.26 -9.42
C VAL A 130 -6.87 8.15 -9.23
N GLY A 131 -7.50 9.17 -8.65
CA GLY A 131 -8.94 9.28 -8.41
C GLY A 131 -9.46 8.47 -7.21
N THR A 132 -8.56 8.03 -6.32
CA THR A 132 -8.93 7.33 -5.08
C THR A 132 -9.44 8.32 -4.02
N ASP A 133 -10.03 7.82 -2.93
CA ASP A 133 -10.51 8.65 -1.81
C ASP A 133 -9.42 9.63 -1.34
N THR A 134 -9.71 10.93 -1.27
CA THR A 134 -8.70 11.97 -0.99
C THR A 134 -8.60 12.34 0.48
N LEU A 135 -9.49 11.83 1.34
CA LEU A 135 -9.64 12.31 2.71
C LEU A 135 -8.35 12.12 3.52
N ARG A 136 -7.63 11.01 3.31
CA ARG A 136 -6.33 10.79 3.98
C ARG A 136 -5.27 11.78 3.49
N SER A 137 -5.13 12.01 2.19
CA SER A 137 -4.15 12.97 1.66
C SER A 137 -4.44 14.42 2.07
N GLU A 138 -5.72 14.78 2.22
CA GLU A 138 -6.16 16.11 2.63
C GLU A 138 -6.01 16.35 4.14
N ALA A 139 -6.02 15.29 4.95
CA ALA A 139 -5.84 15.39 6.40
C ALA A 139 -4.48 15.98 6.80
N PHE A 140 -3.45 15.84 5.96
CA PHE A 140 -2.15 16.46 6.19
C PHE A 140 -2.18 17.95 5.78
N SER A 141 -2.68 18.79 6.68
CA SER A 141 -2.89 20.21 6.41
C SER A 141 -1.58 21.02 6.24
N PRO A 142 -1.64 22.18 5.55
CA PRO A 142 -0.52 23.12 5.50
C PRO A 142 -0.02 23.56 6.88
N ALA A 143 -0.92 23.74 7.85
CA ALA A 143 -0.57 24.10 9.22
C ALA A 143 0.25 23.00 9.92
N LEU A 144 -0.11 21.73 9.72
CA LEU A 144 0.67 20.60 10.23
C LEU A 144 2.05 20.53 9.55
N ALA A 145 2.10 20.75 8.23
CA ALA A 145 3.36 20.79 7.50
C ALA A 145 4.31 21.88 8.04
N ASP A 146 3.78 23.08 8.29
CA ASP A 146 4.54 24.18 8.88
C ASP A 146 5.00 23.89 10.30
N ALA A 147 4.19 23.20 11.10
CA ALA A 147 4.60 22.78 12.44
C ALA A 147 5.79 21.81 12.39
N VAL A 148 5.76 20.82 11.50
CA VAL A 148 6.87 19.87 11.32
C VAL A 148 8.14 20.59 10.84
N ARG A 149 8.02 21.52 9.87
CA ARG A 149 9.16 22.33 9.37
C ARG A 149 9.80 23.23 10.43
N LYS A 150 9.10 23.53 11.53
CA LYS A 150 9.59 24.33 12.65
C LYS A 150 10.05 23.48 13.84
N SER A 151 9.88 22.16 13.77
CA SER A 151 10.26 21.23 14.84
C SER A 151 11.76 20.96 14.87
N SER A 152 12.24 20.25 15.90
CA SER A 152 13.62 19.75 15.97
C SER A 152 13.97 18.77 14.83
N TYR A 153 13.02 18.33 14.02
CA TYR A 153 13.20 17.43 12.87
C TYR A 153 13.28 18.14 11.53
N ALA A 154 13.24 19.47 11.49
CA ALA A 154 13.26 20.25 10.25
C ALA A 154 14.46 19.95 9.32
N ARG A 155 15.58 19.50 9.88
CA ARG A 155 16.78 19.09 9.11
C ARG A 155 16.79 17.61 8.74
N LEU A 156 15.97 16.79 9.40
CA LEU A 156 15.95 15.33 9.24
C LEU A 156 14.80 14.88 8.33
N ILE A 157 13.79 15.72 8.12
CA ILE A 157 12.57 15.38 7.39
C ILE A 157 12.20 16.50 6.42
N SER A 158 11.98 16.16 5.16
CA SER A 158 11.33 17.05 4.19
C SER A 158 9.83 16.76 4.16
N VAL A 159 8.99 17.79 4.26
CA VAL A 159 7.52 17.61 4.22
C VAL A 159 6.98 17.89 2.82
N ARG A 160 6.11 17.01 2.34
CA ARG A 160 5.38 17.10 1.07
C ARG A 160 3.88 16.96 1.34
N ILE A 161 3.03 17.72 0.65
CA ILE A 161 1.58 17.69 0.83
C ILE A 161 0.86 17.85 -0.51
N GLY A 162 -0.34 17.28 -0.63
CA GLY A 162 -1.22 17.51 -1.78
C GLY A 162 -0.82 16.79 -3.08
N GLU A 163 0.10 15.83 -3.02
CA GLU A 163 0.56 15.08 -4.19
C GLU A 163 -0.27 13.80 -4.46
N GLY A 164 -1.28 13.49 -3.65
CA GLY A 164 -2.07 12.25 -3.76
C GLY A 164 -1.45 11.10 -2.96
N TYR A 165 -1.30 9.92 -3.56
CA TYR A 165 -0.80 8.72 -2.90
C TYR A 165 0.40 8.11 -3.62
N ALA A 166 1.29 7.53 -2.84
CA ALA A 166 2.44 6.80 -3.36
C ALA A 166 2.00 5.45 -3.93
N ALA A 167 2.48 5.13 -5.13
CA ALA A 167 2.40 3.78 -5.67
C ALA A 167 3.41 2.88 -4.92
N PRO A 168 2.97 1.85 -4.17
CA PRO A 168 3.91 0.97 -3.48
C PRO A 168 4.62 0.04 -4.47
N PRO A 169 5.83 -0.43 -4.15
CA PRO A 169 6.34 -1.67 -4.73
C PRO A 169 5.31 -2.79 -4.56
N LEU A 170 5.20 -3.66 -5.56
CA LEU A 170 4.17 -4.70 -5.58
C LEU A 170 4.67 -6.04 -5.03
N ALA A 171 5.80 -6.06 -4.33
CA ALA A 171 6.29 -7.29 -3.71
C ALA A 171 5.28 -7.79 -2.66
N GLY A 172 4.98 -9.09 -2.63
CA GLY A 172 4.06 -9.69 -1.65
C GLY A 172 2.57 -9.35 -1.87
N LEU A 173 2.21 -8.83 -3.06
CA LEU A 173 0.88 -8.29 -3.36
C LEU A 173 -0.27 -9.27 -3.11
N TRP A 174 0.00 -10.58 -3.21
CA TRP A 174 -1.01 -11.60 -2.96
C TRP A 174 -1.54 -11.59 -1.53
N ALA A 175 -0.71 -11.22 -0.56
CA ALA A 175 -1.01 -11.29 0.87
C ALA A 175 -1.57 -9.97 1.43
N SER A 176 -1.62 -8.91 0.62
CA SER A 176 -1.89 -7.55 1.10
C SER A 176 -3.35 -7.11 0.94
N ALA A 177 -4.28 -8.02 0.69
CA ALA A 177 -5.70 -7.68 0.58
C ALA A 177 -6.28 -7.28 1.94
N PRO A 178 -7.20 -6.30 2.01
CA PRO A 178 -7.79 -5.54 0.89
C PRO A 178 -6.86 -4.45 0.31
N TYR A 179 -7.16 -4.03 -0.92
CA TYR A 179 -6.35 -3.11 -1.72
C TYR A 179 -6.85 -1.66 -1.64
N LEU A 180 -6.03 -0.76 -2.22
CA LEU A 180 -6.03 0.70 -2.05
C LEU A 180 -5.53 1.14 -0.67
N HIS A 181 -5.15 2.41 -0.57
CA HIS A 181 -4.60 2.99 0.67
C HIS A 181 -5.55 2.83 1.86
N ASN A 182 -6.85 2.76 1.63
CA ASN A 182 -7.89 2.66 2.65
C ASN A 182 -8.52 1.25 2.75
N GLY A 183 -7.96 0.24 2.10
CA GLY A 183 -8.45 -1.14 2.18
C GLY A 183 -9.91 -1.32 1.70
N SER A 184 -10.34 -0.51 0.73
CA SER A 184 -11.74 -0.43 0.28
C SER A 184 -12.06 -1.36 -0.91
N VAL A 185 -11.08 -2.10 -1.43
CA VAL A 185 -11.26 -3.04 -2.54
C VAL A 185 -10.86 -4.46 -2.12
N GLN A 186 -11.82 -5.40 -2.14
CA GLN A 186 -11.70 -6.70 -1.49
C GLN A 186 -10.73 -7.69 -2.15
N SER A 187 -10.40 -7.50 -3.43
CA SER A 187 -9.53 -8.41 -4.19
C SER A 187 -8.83 -7.69 -5.34
N LEU A 188 -7.70 -8.21 -5.79
CA LEU A 188 -6.94 -7.64 -6.89
C LEU A 188 -7.71 -7.76 -8.21
N ALA A 189 -8.47 -8.84 -8.38
CA ALA A 189 -9.44 -8.96 -9.47
C ALA A 189 -10.43 -7.78 -9.51
N ALA A 190 -10.97 -7.37 -8.37
CA ALA A 190 -11.85 -6.20 -8.26
C ALA A 190 -11.12 -4.86 -8.36
N LEU A 191 -9.83 -4.80 -8.03
CA LEU A 191 -9.01 -3.61 -8.27
C LEU A 191 -8.85 -3.36 -9.76
N ILE A 192 -8.47 -4.40 -10.51
CA ILE A 192 -8.27 -4.39 -11.96
C ILE A 192 -9.60 -4.22 -12.71
N ASN A 193 -10.68 -4.82 -12.21
CA ASN A 193 -12.03 -4.69 -12.76
C ASN A 193 -12.98 -3.98 -11.79
N PRO A 194 -13.12 -2.64 -11.86
CA PRO A 194 -13.97 -1.88 -10.95
C PRO A 194 -15.43 -2.35 -10.86
N ARG A 195 -15.95 -3.02 -11.91
CA ARG A 195 -17.31 -3.60 -11.92
C ARG A 195 -17.51 -4.71 -10.89
N GLU A 196 -16.42 -5.30 -10.38
CA GLU A 196 -16.46 -6.34 -9.35
C GLU A 196 -16.25 -5.79 -7.93
N ARG A 197 -16.06 -4.47 -7.75
CA ARG A 197 -15.87 -3.87 -6.43
C ARG A 197 -17.14 -3.98 -5.60
N MET A 198 -17.00 -4.53 -4.40
CA MET A 198 -18.10 -4.57 -3.44
C MET A 198 -18.25 -3.21 -2.75
N SER A 199 -19.49 -2.79 -2.51
CA SER A 199 -19.78 -1.60 -1.70
C SER A 199 -19.69 -1.88 -0.19
N ARG A 200 -19.72 -3.15 0.22
CA ARG A 200 -19.60 -3.57 1.61
C ARG A 200 -19.08 -5.00 1.71
N PHE A 201 -18.11 -5.26 2.60
CA PHE A 201 -17.55 -6.59 2.85
C PHE A 201 -16.89 -6.70 4.24
N MET A 202 -16.71 -7.92 4.73
CA MET A 202 -16.03 -8.20 5.99
C MET A 202 -14.52 -8.33 5.82
N VAL A 203 -13.76 -7.79 6.77
CA VAL A 203 -12.30 -7.92 6.91
C VAL A 203 -11.95 -8.54 8.27
N GLY A 204 -10.68 -8.95 8.46
CA GLY A 204 -10.16 -9.49 9.73
C GLY A 204 -10.32 -11.00 9.92
N GLY A 205 -11.16 -11.69 9.14
CA GLY A 205 -11.34 -13.14 9.25
C GLY A 205 -10.29 -13.99 8.53
N HIS A 206 -9.50 -13.40 7.61
CA HIS A 206 -8.40 -14.04 6.87
C HIS A 206 -8.76 -15.23 5.95
N ALA A 207 -10.01 -15.31 5.47
CA ALA A 207 -10.34 -16.25 4.38
C ALA A 207 -9.81 -15.69 3.05
N LEU A 208 -8.99 -16.46 2.32
CA LEU A 208 -8.39 -16.03 1.05
C LEU A 208 -9.01 -16.73 -0.16
N ASP A 209 -9.12 -15.98 -1.26
CA ASP A 209 -9.43 -16.45 -2.61
C ASP A 209 -8.17 -16.30 -3.47
N TRP A 210 -7.52 -17.43 -3.75
CA TRP A 210 -6.29 -17.50 -4.54
C TRP A 210 -6.48 -17.12 -6.01
N ASN A 211 -7.68 -17.31 -6.55
CA ASN A 211 -7.97 -17.02 -7.96
C ASN A 211 -8.21 -15.53 -8.16
N LYS A 212 -8.84 -14.86 -7.19
CA LYS A 212 -9.07 -13.41 -7.24
C LYS A 212 -7.96 -12.59 -6.59
N MET A 213 -7.02 -13.24 -5.89
CA MET A 213 -6.03 -12.64 -4.99
C MET A 213 -6.71 -11.64 -4.06
N GLY A 214 -7.39 -12.15 -3.04
CA GLY A 214 -8.10 -11.29 -2.10
C GLY A 214 -8.89 -12.04 -1.05
N LEU A 215 -9.82 -11.32 -0.43
CA LEU A 215 -10.71 -11.89 0.57
C LEU A 215 -11.74 -12.81 -0.08
N ARG A 216 -11.87 -14.02 0.46
CA ARG A 216 -12.95 -14.94 0.14
C ARG A 216 -14.17 -14.62 0.98
N VAL A 217 -15.08 -13.86 0.40
CA VAL A 217 -16.37 -13.46 0.96
C VAL A 217 -17.51 -13.87 0.02
N ASN A 218 -18.70 -14.05 0.59
CA ASN A 218 -19.93 -14.31 -0.14
C ASN A 218 -20.36 -13.06 -0.93
N ALA A 219 -21.39 -13.20 -1.77
CA ALA A 219 -21.93 -12.08 -2.55
C ALA A 219 -22.46 -10.92 -1.68
N ASP A 220 -22.89 -11.18 -0.44
CA ASP A 220 -23.30 -10.18 0.53
C ASP A 220 -22.13 -9.56 1.33
N GLY A 221 -20.89 -9.98 1.03
CA GLY A 221 -19.68 -9.52 1.68
C GLY A 221 -19.35 -10.21 3.01
N SER A 222 -20.15 -11.16 3.48
CA SER A 222 -19.87 -11.95 4.69
C SER A 222 -18.85 -13.06 4.44
N TYR A 223 -18.22 -13.59 5.49
CA TYR A 223 -17.39 -14.79 5.35
C TYR A 223 -18.24 -16.05 5.08
N PRO A 224 -17.72 -17.06 4.37
CA PRO A 224 -18.44 -18.30 4.07
C PRO A 224 -18.97 -19.00 5.33
N VAL A 225 -20.15 -19.63 5.21
CA VAL A 225 -20.74 -20.41 6.30
C VAL A 225 -19.78 -21.52 6.71
N GLY A 226 -19.59 -21.69 8.02
CA GLY A 226 -18.69 -22.71 8.59
C GLY A 226 -17.21 -22.34 8.55
N TYR A 227 -16.83 -21.21 7.95
CA TYR A 227 -15.45 -20.72 8.07
C TYR A 227 -15.20 -20.14 9.47
N LYS A 228 -14.19 -20.67 10.17
CA LYS A 228 -13.75 -20.16 11.47
C LYS A 228 -12.82 -18.97 11.27
N GLN A 229 -13.28 -17.78 11.63
CA GLN A 229 -12.49 -16.55 11.49
C GLN A 229 -11.32 -16.51 12.46
N PHE A 230 -10.20 -15.95 12.02
CA PHE A 230 -9.01 -15.78 12.84
C PHE A 230 -9.20 -14.74 13.95
N SER A 231 -9.98 -13.68 13.68
CA SER A 231 -10.37 -12.66 14.65
C SER A 231 -11.83 -12.26 14.48
N THR A 232 -12.34 -11.38 15.35
CA THR A 232 -13.67 -10.76 15.20
C THR A 232 -13.72 -9.91 13.93
N PRO A 233 -14.51 -10.29 12.91
CA PRO A 233 -14.58 -9.56 11.66
C PRO A 233 -15.18 -8.17 11.82
N GLN A 234 -14.77 -7.24 10.96
CA GLN A 234 -15.34 -5.89 10.87
C GLN A 234 -15.89 -5.63 9.47
N TRP A 235 -16.93 -4.80 9.38
CA TRP A 235 -17.48 -4.38 8.10
C TRP A 235 -16.72 -3.17 7.56
N VAL A 236 -16.26 -3.26 6.33
CA VAL A 236 -15.90 -2.10 5.50
C VAL A 236 -17.12 -1.75 4.67
N ASP A 237 -17.54 -0.48 4.70
CA ASP A 237 -18.62 0.07 3.88
C ASP A 237 -18.08 1.29 3.11
N THR A 238 -17.98 1.16 1.80
CA THR A 238 -17.26 2.11 0.94
C THR A 238 -18.02 3.42 0.71
N ARG A 239 -19.24 3.51 1.25
CA ARG A 239 -20.06 4.73 1.27
C ARG A 239 -19.72 5.63 2.46
N GLN A 240 -18.94 5.15 3.43
CA GLN A 240 -18.52 5.95 4.57
C GLN A 240 -17.35 6.88 4.18
N PRO A 241 -17.25 8.08 4.80
CA PRO A 241 -16.13 8.99 4.56
C PRO A 241 -14.77 8.33 4.79
N GLY A 242 -13.84 8.50 3.85
CA GLY A 242 -12.49 7.94 3.90
C GLY A 242 -12.38 6.49 3.40
N LEU A 243 -13.50 5.82 3.11
CA LEU A 243 -13.55 4.42 2.64
C LEU A 243 -13.99 4.31 1.17
N GLY A 244 -13.97 5.41 0.41
CA GLY A 244 -14.30 5.39 -1.01
C GLY A 244 -13.44 4.40 -1.79
N ASN A 245 -14.08 3.58 -2.63
CA ASN A 245 -13.44 2.54 -3.43
C ASN A 245 -13.35 2.89 -4.92
N ARG A 246 -13.28 4.17 -5.27
CA ARG A 246 -13.11 4.65 -6.65
C ARG A 246 -11.63 4.85 -7.00
N GLY A 247 -11.35 5.16 -8.27
CA GLY A 247 -10.00 5.42 -8.74
C GLY A 247 -9.19 4.17 -9.05
N HIS A 248 -7.99 4.38 -9.57
CA HIS A 248 -7.06 3.34 -10.00
C HIS A 248 -7.72 2.35 -10.96
N GLU A 249 -8.21 2.85 -12.11
CA GLU A 249 -9.02 2.09 -13.07
C GLU A 249 -8.22 1.54 -14.27
N PHE A 250 -6.89 1.44 -14.14
CA PHE A 250 -5.92 1.13 -15.22
C PHE A 250 -6.05 -0.27 -15.88
N GLY A 251 -6.97 -1.10 -15.41
CA GLY A 251 -7.29 -2.42 -15.99
C GLY A 251 -8.75 -2.55 -16.47
N SER A 252 -9.54 -1.48 -16.40
CA SER A 252 -10.99 -1.52 -16.65
C SER A 252 -11.36 -1.78 -18.12
N ASP A 253 -10.47 -1.42 -19.05
CA ASP A 253 -10.60 -1.60 -20.49
C ASP A 253 -10.03 -2.94 -21.00
N LEU A 254 -9.30 -3.67 -20.16
CA LEU A 254 -8.69 -4.94 -20.53
C LEU A 254 -9.75 -6.02 -20.79
N SER A 255 -9.47 -6.88 -21.77
CA SER A 255 -10.29 -8.06 -22.03
C SER A 255 -10.29 -9.00 -20.81
N SER A 256 -11.29 -9.88 -20.69
CA SER A 256 -11.29 -10.87 -19.61
C SER A 256 -10.09 -11.82 -19.68
N ALA A 257 -9.54 -12.08 -20.86
CA ALA A 257 -8.33 -12.89 -21.02
C ALA A 257 -7.08 -12.14 -20.52
N ASP A 258 -6.94 -10.86 -20.88
CA ASP A 258 -5.81 -10.02 -20.47
C ASP A 258 -5.81 -9.75 -18.97
N ARG A 259 -6.99 -9.53 -18.37
CA ARG A 259 -7.11 -9.37 -16.91
C ARG A 259 -6.68 -10.62 -16.16
N ARG A 260 -7.07 -11.81 -16.65
CA ARG A 260 -6.60 -13.08 -16.06
C ARG A 260 -5.09 -13.24 -16.23
N ALA A 261 -4.55 -12.96 -17.41
CA ALA A 261 -3.10 -13.01 -17.65
C ALA A 261 -2.33 -12.06 -16.72
N LEU A 262 -2.80 -10.82 -16.58
CA LEU A 262 -2.23 -9.85 -15.66
C LEU A 262 -2.31 -10.34 -14.21
N LEU A 263 -3.44 -10.92 -13.79
CA LEU A 263 -3.57 -11.46 -12.44
C LEU A 263 -2.62 -12.64 -12.18
N GLU A 264 -2.44 -13.54 -13.15
CA GLU A 264 -1.45 -14.63 -13.05
C GLU A 264 -0.02 -14.10 -12.94
N PHE A 265 0.31 -13.01 -13.64
CA PHE A 265 1.59 -12.34 -13.49
C PHE A 265 1.75 -11.74 -12.09
N LEU A 266 0.73 -11.04 -11.59
CA LEU A 266 0.77 -10.36 -10.30
C LEU A 266 0.88 -11.34 -9.11
N LYS A 267 0.53 -12.62 -9.28
CA LYS A 267 0.82 -13.69 -8.29
C LYS A 267 2.32 -13.93 -8.08
N LEU A 268 3.16 -13.52 -9.03
CA LEU A 268 4.61 -13.73 -8.96
C LEU A 268 5.35 -12.60 -8.22
N LEU A 269 4.64 -11.53 -7.84
CA LEU A 269 5.21 -10.38 -7.14
C LEU A 269 5.08 -10.52 -5.62
#